data_AF-A0A5C4R2Y3-F1
#
_entry.id   AF-A0A5C4R2Y3-F1
#
_cell.length_a   1.000
_cell.length_b   1.000
_cell.length_c   1.000
_cell.angle_alpha   90.00
_cell.angle_beta   90.00
_cell.angle_gamma   90.00
#
_symmetry.space_group_name_H-M   'P 1'
#
loop_
_entity.id
_entity.type
_entity.pdbx_description
1 polymer ?
#
loop_
_entity_poly.entity_id
_entity_poly.type
_entity_poly.pdbx_seq_one_letter_code
_entity_poly.pdbx_strand_id
1 'polypeptide(L)'
;MCDHGFLDLLRRFEPAPNEGRGLQVRQISNAYRLSAPKRALALLGRWAGRPAAPDDDQAARKDRAAMEAEHVETLDLAGMAAFKIEDSDPAKALALMGKAIDLRESAKRTESQSTSFSYA
;
A
#
# COMPACT_ATOMS: atom_id res chain seq x y z
N MET A 1 -37.93 3.87 13.80
CA MET A 1 -36.81 2.96 13.49
C MET A 1 -36.38 2.39 14.82
N CYS A 2 -36.55 1.08 15.04
CA CYS A 2 -36.31 0.51 16.36
C CYS A 2 -34.81 0.39 16.60
N ASP A 3 -34.29 1.10 17.60
CA ASP A 3 -32.89 1.01 18.03
C ASP A 3 -32.65 -0.33 18.73
N HIS A 4 -32.26 -1.36 17.98
CA HIS A 4 -32.07 -2.73 18.46
C HIS A 4 -30.63 -3.00 18.95
N GLY A 5 -29.98 -1.97 19.51
CA GLY A 5 -28.62 -2.08 20.02
C GLY A 5 -27.62 -2.38 18.90
N PHE A 6 -26.97 -3.54 18.96
CA PHE A 6 -25.90 -3.91 18.03
C PHE A 6 -26.37 -4.54 16.71
N LEU A 7 -27.68 -4.75 16.54
CA LEU A 7 -28.25 -5.46 15.41
C LEU A 7 -29.39 -4.67 14.80
N ASP A 8 -29.28 -4.29 13.53
CA ASP A 8 -30.38 -3.76 12.73
C ASP A 8 -31.14 -4.93 12.09
N LEU A 9 -32.45 -5.03 12.36
CA LEU A 9 -33.35 -5.96 11.66
C LEU A 9 -33.85 -5.32 10.36
N LEU A 10 -33.59 -5.99 9.24
CA LEU A 10 -34.14 -5.66 7.93
C LEU A 10 -35.12 -6.76 7.50
N ARG A 11 -36.34 -6.37 7.10
CA ARG A 11 -37.34 -7.33 6.61
C ARG A 11 -37.22 -7.50 5.10
N ARG A 12 -37.20 -8.74 4.62
CA ARG A 12 -37.23 -9.06 3.20
C ARG A 12 -38.64 -9.49 2.79
N PHE A 13 -39.14 -8.89 1.72
CA PHE A 13 -40.44 -9.16 1.14
C PHE A 13 -40.28 -9.57 -0.32
N GLU A 14 -41.02 -10.59 -0.75
CA GLU A 14 -41.15 -10.95 -2.17
C GLU A 14 -42.57 -10.66 -2.64
N PRO A 15 -42.75 -10.26 -3.90
CA PRO A 15 -44.07 -10.16 -4.51
C PRO A 15 -44.72 -11.54 -4.59
N ALA A 16 -45.93 -11.67 -4.05
CA ALA A 16 -46.71 -12.89 -4.13
C ALA A 16 -47.42 -12.97 -5.49
N PRO A 17 -47.37 -14.11 -6.21
CA PRO A 17 -48.08 -14.26 -7.48
C PRO A 17 -49.58 -14.44 -7.19
N ASN A 18 -50.41 -13.42 -7.43
CA ASN A 18 -51.87 -13.49 -7.27
C ASN A 18 -52.59 -12.69 -8.38
N GLU A 19 -53.78 -13.17 -8.79
CA GLU A 19 -54.62 -12.62 -9.87
C GLU A 19 -55.57 -11.47 -9.43
N GLY A 20 -55.39 -10.90 -8.23
CA GLY A 20 -56.23 -9.83 -7.66
C GLY A 20 -55.68 -8.41 -7.83
N ARG A 21 -56.51 -7.37 -7.59
CA ARG A 21 -56.08 -5.95 -7.63
C ARG A 21 -55.18 -5.59 -6.43
N GLY A 22 -53.87 -5.46 -6.66
CA GLY A 22 -52.88 -4.84 -5.76
C GLY A 22 -51.57 -5.64 -5.63
N LEU A 23 -50.44 -4.95 -5.37
CA LEU A 23 -49.17 -5.63 -5.04
C LEU A 23 -49.27 -6.28 -3.66
N GLN A 24 -49.55 -7.58 -3.63
CA GLN A 24 -49.42 -8.37 -2.41
C GLN A 24 -47.96 -8.80 -2.26
N VAL A 25 -47.38 -8.53 -1.09
CA VAL A 25 -46.01 -8.92 -0.76
C VAL A 25 -46.03 -9.85 0.45
N ARG A 26 -45.24 -10.93 0.40
CA ARG A 26 -45.08 -11.87 1.51
C ARG A 26 -43.72 -11.64 2.17
N GLN A 27 -43.70 -11.53 3.49
CA GLN A 27 -42.45 -11.54 4.25
C GLN A 27 -41.86 -12.95 4.21
N ILE A 28 -40.58 -13.04 3.83
CA ILE A 28 -39.93 -14.32 3.50
C ILE A 28 -38.84 -14.65 4.51
N SER A 29 -38.02 -13.66 4.84
CA SER A 29 -36.91 -13.82 5.79
C SER A 29 -36.49 -12.49 6.40
N ASN A 30 -35.77 -12.56 7.51
CA ASN A 30 -35.12 -11.42 8.15
C ASN A 30 -33.64 -11.39 7.75
N ALA A 31 -33.09 -10.19 7.57
CA ALA A 31 -31.65 -9.96 7.47
C ALA A 31 -31.18 -9.15 8.68
N TYR A 32 -29.99 -9.44 9.17
CA TYR A 32 -29.40 -8.79 10.33
C TYR A 32 -28.15 -8.04 9.89
N ARG A 33 -28.05 -6.75 10.24
CA ARG A 33 -26.83 -5.95 10.04
C ARG A 33 -26.24 -5.58 11.38
N LEU A 34 -24.93 -5.71 11.53
CA LEU A 34 -24.24 -5.25 12.74
C LEU A 34 -24.08 -3.72 12.71
N SER A 35 -24.48 -3.07 13.79
CA SER A 35 -24.41 -1.62 13.97
C SER A 35 -23.83 -1.30 15.35
N ALA A 36 -23.07 -0.22 15.48
CA ALA A 36 -22.59 0.23 16.79
C ALA A 36 -23.49 1.36 17.32
N PRO A 37 -24.17 1.20 18.48
CA PRO A 37 -24.94 2.28 19.08
C PRO A 37 -24.09 3.50 19.38
N LYS A 38 -24.63 4.70 19.18
CA LYS A 38 -23.94 5.97 19.49
C LYS A 38 -23.44 6.02 20.95
N ARG A 39 -24.21 5.46 21.90
CA ARG A 39 -23.81 5.36 23.31
C ARG A 39 -22.61 4.42 23.52
N ALA A 40 -22.57 3.29 22.81
CA ALA A 40 -21.43 2.36 22.88
C ALA A 40 -20.17 2.97 22.26
N LEU A 41 -20.31 3.69 21.15
CA LEU A 41 -19.22 4.46 20.54
C LEU A 41 -18.70 5.57 21.47
N ALA A 42 -19.59 6.26 22.19
CA ALA A 42 -19.19 7.28 23.15
C ALA A 42 -18.41 6.70 24.35
N LEU A 43 -18.76 5.49 24.79
CA LEU A 43 -18.05 4.78 25.86
C LEU A 43 -16.65 4.30 25.44
N LEU A 44 -16.45 4.03 24.15
CA LEU A 44 -15.15 3.61 23.65
C LEU A 44 -14.10 4.74 23.75
N GLY A 45 -14.49 6.01 23.62
CA GLY A 45 -13.60 7.16 23.86
C GLY A 45 -12.22 7.00 23.17
N ARG A 46 -11.14 6.99 23.96
CA ARG A 46 -9.75 6.77 23.46
C ARG A 46 -9.49 5.41 22.82
N TRP A 47 -10.33 4.41 23.10
CA TRP A 47 -10.26 3.05 22.56
C TRP A 47 -10.94 2.92 21.19
N ALA A 48 -11.75 3.91 20.77
CA ALA A 48 -12.27 4.00 19.40
C ALA A 48 -11.25 4.58 18.42
N GLY A 49 -10.09 5.07 18.91
CA GLY A 49 -9.02 5.62 18.10
C GLY A 49 -8.11 4.55 17.49
N ARG A 50 -7.14 4.99 16.67
CA ARG A 50 -6.06 4.10 16.22
C ARG A 50 -5.34 3.56 17.46
N PRO A 51 -5.14 2.23 17.59
CA PRO A 51 -4.41 1.66 18.71
C PRO A 51 -2.99 2.23 18.76
N ALA A 52 -2.40 2.25 19.96
CA ALA A 52 -0.98 2.56 20.11
C ALA A 52 -0.16 1.62 19.22
N ALA A 53 0.92 2.14 18.63
CA ALA A 53 1.85 1.29 17.91
C ALA A 53 2.43 0.24 18.86
N PRO A 54 2.66 -1.00 18.41
CA PRO A 54 3.39 -2.00 19.18
C PRO A 54 4.75 -1.47 19.67
N ASP A 55 5.22 -1.93 20.83
CA ASP A 55 6.49 -1.48 21.42
C ASP A 55 7.70 -1.76 20.51
N ASP A 56 7.62 -2.82 19.70
CA ASP A 56 8.63 -3.26 18.74
C ASP A 56 8.51 -2.58 17.37
N ASP A 57 7.47 -1.79 17.11
CA ASP A 57 7.28 -1.13 15.81
C ASP A 57 8.46 -0.19 15.46
N GLN A 58 9.06 0.45 16.47
CA GLN A 58 10.26 1.27 16.26
C GLN A 58 11.49 0.44 15.90
N ALA A 59 11.65 -0.74 16.50
CA ALA A 59 12.73 -1.66 16.15
C ALA A 59 12.53 -2.20 14.74
N ALA A 60 11.33 -2.68 14.42
CA ALA A 60 10.99 -3.18 13.09
C ALA A 60 11.18 -2.12 11.98
N ARG A 61 10.88 -0.83 12.26
CA ARG A 61 11.16 0.26 11.32
C ARG A 61 12.65 0.48 11.11
N LYS A 62 13.47 0.40 12.16
CA LYS A 62 14.93 0.52 12.06
C LYS A 62 15.53 -0.64 11.29
N ASP A 63 15.07 -1.86 11.54
CA ASP A 63 15.55 -3.05 10.85
C ASP A 63 15.23 -2.97 9.34
N ARG A 64 13.99 -2.59 8.99
CA ARG A 64 13.63 -2.34 7.58
C ARG A 64 14.48 -1.25 6.95
N ALA A 65 14.68 -0.13 7.64
CA ALA A 65 15.50 0.96 7.13
C ALA A 65 16.97 0.55 6.94
N ALA A 66 17.52 -0.29 7.82
CA ALA A 66 18.87 -0.82 7.69
C ALA A 66 18.99 -1.76 6.47
N MET A 67 18.05 -2.70 6.32
CA MET A 67 17.99 -3.60 5.16
C MET A 67 17.84 -2.82 3.84
N GLU A 68 17.00 -1.79 3.82
CA GLU A 68 16.85 -0.92 2.66
C GLU A 68 18.13 -0.13 2.35
N ALA A 69 18.86 0.35 3.36
CA ALA A 69 20.12 1.05 3.17
C ALA A 69 21.18 0.12 2.56
N GLU A 70 21.35 -1.08 3.11
CA GLU A 70 22.24 -2.11 2.57
C GLU A 70 21.88 -2.47 1.13
N HIS A 71 20.59 -2.61 0.82
CA HIS A 71 20.16 -2.89 -0.54
C HIS A 71 20.51 -1.74 -1.50
N VAL A 72 20.26 -0.49 -1.10
CA VAL A 72 20.52 0.69 -1.94
C VAL A 72 22.00 0.85 -2.26
N GLU A 73 22.90 0.49 -1.34
CA GLU A 73 24.35 0.51 -1.60
C GLU A 73 24.80 -0.46 -2.72
N THR A 74 24.04 -1.53 -2.96
CA THR A 74 24.34 -2.50 -4.02
C THR A 74 23.81 -2.12 -5.40
N LEU A 75 22.94 -1.11 -5.50
CA LEU A 75 22.31 -0.70 -6.76
C LEU A 75 23.23 0.21 -7.58
N ASP A 76 23.16 0.07 -8.91
CA ASP A 76 23.70 1.06 -9.84
C ASP A 76 22.85 2.35 -9.80
N LEU A 77 23.35 3.45 -10.38
CA LEU A 77 22.64 4.73 -10.33
C LEU A 77 21.25 4.64 -10.97
N ALA A 78 21.11 3.77 -11.97
CA ALA A 78 19.83 3.52 -12.63
C ALA A 78 18.85 2.76 -11.73
N GLY A 79 19.31 1.69 -11.07
CA GLY A 79 18.55 0.90 -10.12
C GLY A 79 18.16 1.70 -8.87
N MET A 80 19.04 2.57 -8.38
CA MET A 80 18.75 3.47 -7.27
C MET A 80 17.58 4.41 -7.61
N ALA A 81 17.60 5.02 -8.80
CA ALA A 81 16.54 5.92 -9.24
C ALA A 81 15.18 5.19 -9.36
N ALA A 82 15.19 3.97 -9.90
CA ALA A 82 13.98 3.15 -10.02
C ALA A 82 13.47 2.63 -8.65
N PHE A 83 14.36 2.42 -7.68
CA PHE A 83 14.01 1.94 -6.35
C PHE A 83 13.47 3.06 -5.44
N LYS A 84 14.06 4.26 -5.49
CA LYS A 84 13.70 5.38 -4.60
C LYS A 84 12.49 6.19 -5.08
N ILE A 85 12.15 6.12 -6.35
CA ILE A 85 11.09 6.92 -6.95
C ILE A 85 10.05 5.96 -7.54
N GLU A 86 8.78 6.15 -7.18
CA GLU A 86 7.68 5.40 -7.78
C GLU A 86 7.68 5.53 -9.32
N ASP A 87 7.14 4.52 -10.02
CA ASP A 87 7.18 4.44 -11.49
C ASP A 87 6.53 5.68 -12.14
N SER A 88 7.40 6.59 -12.56
CA SER A 88 7.05 7.93 -13.01
C SER A 88 8.05 8.39 -14.07
N ASP A 89 7.65 9.35 -14.89
CA ASP A 89 8.51 9.95 -15.91
C ASP A 89 9.85 10.47 -15.35
N PRO A 90 9.92 11.15 -14.19
CA PRO A 90 11.20 11.53 -13.59
C PRO A 90 12.05 10.33 -13.17
N ALA A 91 11.45 9.24 -12.67
CA ALA A 91 12.19 8.01 -12.34
C ALA A 91 12.88 7.42 -13.59
N LYS A 92 12.17 7.39 -14.72
CA LYS A 92 12.70 6.91 -16.01
C LYS A 92 13.82 7.81 -16.54
N ALA A 93 13.63 9.13 -16.47
CA ALA A 93 14.64 10.09 -16.90
C ALA A 93 15.93 9.97 -16.07
N LEU A 94 15.81 9.85 -14.74
CA LEU A 94 16.95 9.67 -13.84
C LEU A 94 17.63 8.31 -14.06
N ALA A 95 16.87 7.25 -14.31
CA ALA A 95 17.44 5.94 -14.62
C ALA A 95 18.24 5.96 -15.92
N LEU A 96 17.75 6.64 -16.98
CA LEU A 96 18.49 6.81 -18.23
C LEU A 96 19.77 7.64 -18.02
N MET A 97 19.71 8.70 -17.22
CA MET A 97 20.87 9.50 -16.86
C MET A 97 21.92 8.69 -16.10
N GLY A 98 21.50 7.88 -15.12
CA GLY A 98 22.38 6.98 -14.37
C GLY A 98 23.15 6.03 -15.29
N LYS A 99 22.44 5.36 -16.21
CA LYS A 99 23.07 4.47 -17.21
C LYS A 99 24.11 5.18 -18.07
N ALA A 100 23.83 6.41 -18.49
CA ALA A 100 24.77 7.18 -19.31
C ALA A 100 26.06 7.54 -18.53
N ILE A 101 25.94 7.82 -17.23
CA ILE A 101 27.07 8.11 -16.35
C ILE A 101 27.91 6.84 -16.15
N ASP A 102 27.29 5.71 -15.83
CA ASP A 102 27.98 4.44 -15.57
C ASP A 102 28.76 3.95 -16.81
N LEU A 103 28.20 4.14 -18.01
CA LEU A 103 28.88 3.85 -19.28
C LEU A 103 30.11 4.74 -19.49
N ARG A 104 30.00 6.04 -19.18
CA ARG A 104 31.10 7.01 -19.33
C ARG A 104 32.24 6.73 -18.35
N GLU A 105 31.93 6.46 -17.09
CA GLU A 105 32.90 6.08 -16.05
C GLU A 105 33.61 4.77 -16.40
N SER A 106 32.89 3.81 -16.99
CA SER A 106 33.47 2.55 -17.46
C SER A 106 34.40 2.73 -18.65
N ALA A 107 34.03 3.54 -19.65
CA ALA A 107 34.86 3.81 -20.81
C ALA A 107 36.20 4.48 -20.46
N LYS A 108 36.21 5.42 -19.50
CA LYS A 108 37.44 6.07 -19.01
C LYS A 108 38.41 5.10 -18.32
N ARG A 109 37.92 4.00 -17.74
CA ARG A 109 38.77 2.97 -17.10
C ARG A 109 39.45 2.03 -18.11
N THR A 110 39.00 1.99 -19.36
CA THR A 110 39.52 1.05 -20.39
C THR A 110 40.65 1.63 -21.22
N GLU A 111 41.15 2.84 -20.93
CA GLU A 111 42.38 3.35 -21.54
C GLU A 111 43.59 2.57 -20.98
N SER A 112 43.92 1.47 -21.68
CA SER A 112 45.10 0.67 -21.41
C SER A 112 46.34 1.55 -21.58
N GLN A 113 47.13 1.71 -20.51
CA GLN A 113 48.48 2.27 -20.60
C GLN A 113 49.28 1.43 -21.60
N SER A 114 49.41 1.94 -22.82
CA SER A 114 50.32 1.38 -23.80
C SER A 114 51.72 1.74 -23.35
N THR A 115 52.40 0.81 -22.67
CA THR A 115 53.81 0.93 -22.32
C THR A 115 54.64 0.87 -23.60
N SER A 116 54.85 2.03 -24.22
CA SER A 116 55.88 2.21 -25.24
C SER A 116 57.26 2.15 -24.56
N PHE A 117 57.88 0.98 -24.56
CA PHE A 117 59.30 0.82 -24.21
C PHE A 117 60.17 1.37 -25.34
N SER A 118 60.82 2.51 -25.11
CA SER A 118 61.91 2.99 -25.95
C SER A 118 63.22 2.35 -25.48
N TYR A 119 63.87 1.56 -26.34
CA TYR A 119 65.25 1.13 -26.16
C TYR A 119 66.20 2.28 -26.52
N ALA A 120 67.08 2.65 -25.59
CA ALA A 120 68.29 3.44 -25.82
C ALA A 120 69.42 2.88 -24.93
#